data_AF-A0A259HGV2-F1
#
_entry.id   AF-A0A259HGV2-F1
#
_cell.length_a   1.000
_cell.length_b   1.000
_cell.length_c   1.000
_cell.angle_alpha   90.00
_cell.angle_beta   90.00
_cell.angle_gamma   90.00
#
_symmetry.space_group_name_H-M   'P 1'
#
loop_
_entity.id
_entity.type
_entity.pdbx_description
1 polymer ?
#
loop_
_entity_poly.entity_id
_entity_poly.type
_entity_poly.pdbx_seq_one_letter_code
_entity_poly.pdbx_strand_id
1 'polypeptide(L)'
;MLIHPYSADWNTHFESIKAVLDLALLGLDITIEHVGSTAVTGLAAKPIIDIDIVYNDSSTFQLIKHALVSIGYFHNGNQGIEDREVFKRDVTSHLEVLDMIKHHLYVCSADSPALKRHLITRDYLRNNEWAKAEYQQMKYDLAEKAGQDQKVYAYLKEECVNPFIDRFY
;
A
#
# COMPACT_ATOMS: atom_id res chain seq x y z
N MET A 1 6.58 -5.08 -18.95
CA MET A 1 5.59 -5.94 -18.29
C MET A 1 5.15 -5.24 -17.01
N LEU A 2 3.85 -5.15 -16.74
CA LEU A 2 3.29 -4.39 -15.62
C LEU A 2 3.44 -5.14 -14.29
N ILE A 3 3.29 -6.46 -14.31
CA ILE A 3 3.47 -7.35 -13.17
C ILE A 3 4.85 -7.97 -13.25
N HIS A 4 5.57 -8.00 -12.14
CA HIS A 4 6.90 -8.57 -12.01
C HIS A 4 6.87 -9.77 -11.07
N PRO A 5 7.74 -10.79 -11.28
CA PRO A 5 7.97 -11.83 -10.28
C PRO A 5 8.31 -11.21 -8.91
N TYR A 6 8.01 -11.96 -7.84
CA TYR A 6 8.36 -11.53 -6.50
C TYR A 6 9.85 -11.20 -6.38
N SER A 7 10.17 -10.08 -5.71
CA SER A 7 11.52 -9.73 -5.29
C SER A 7 11.59 -9.57 -3.79
N ALA A 8 12.61 -10.18 -3.17
CA ALA A 8 12.90 -10.00 -1.74
C ALA A 8 13.25 -8.54 -1.40
N ASP A 9 13.74 -7.76 -2.39
CA ASP A 9 14.05 -6.35 -2.23
C ASP A 9 12.82 -5.52 -1.86
N TRP A 10 11.60 -5.98 -2.15
CA TRP A 10 10.39 -5.26 -1.75
C TRP A 10 10.24 -5.16 -0.23
N ASN A 11 10.70 -6.17 0.52
CA ASN A 11 10.74 -6.10 1.98
C ASN A 11 11.81 -5.10 2.42
N THR A 12 13.00 -5.15 1.83
CA THR A 12 14.09 -4.21 2.11
C THR A 12 13.67 -2.76 1.81
N HIS A 13 12.95 -2.54 0.70
CA HIS A 13 12.41 -1.25 0.30
C HIS A 13 11.37 -0.73 1.30
N PHE A 14 10.46 -1.59 1.75
CA PHE A 14 9.52 -1.25 2.80
C PHE A 14 10.24 -0.84 4.08
N GLU A 15 11.19 -1.65 4.57
CA GLU A 15 11.95 -1.33 5.79
C GLU A 15 12.73 -0.01 5.67
N SER A 16 13.25 0.28 4.48
CA SER A 16 13.95 1.55 4.22
C SER A 16 13.00 2.74 4.31
N ILE A 17 11.82 2.65 3.68
CA ILE A 17 10.79 3.69 3.78
C ILE A 17 10.30 3.82 5.22
N LYS A 18 10.04 2.69 5.90
CA LYS A 18 9.58 2.65 7.28
C LYS A 18 10.54 3.38 8.21
N ALA A 19 11.84 3.16 8.08
CA ALA A 19 12.83 3.84 8.91
C ALA A 19 12.78 5.37 8.78
N VAL A 20 12.54 5.90 7.57
CA VAL A 20 12.38 7.35 7.35
C VAL A 20 11.07 7.85 7.98
N LEU A 21 9.97 7.10 7.82
CA LEU A 21 8.67 7.45 8.39
C LEU A 21 8.68 7.40 9.91
N ASP A 22 9.28 6.36 10.52
CA ASP A 22 9.42 6.22 11.97
C ASP A 22 10.16 7.42 12.57
N LEU A 23 11.23 7.89 11.93
CA LEU A 23 11.97 9.06 12.38
C LEU A 23 11.13 10.33 12.30
N ALA A 24 10.38 10.52 11.21
CA ALA A 24 9.54 11.68 11.01
C ALA A 24 8.33 11.71 11.97
N LEU A 25 7.84 10.54 12.36
CA LEU A 25 6.65 10.34 13.21
C LEU A 25 7.01 10.01 14.66
N LEU A 26 8.27 10.22 15.05
CA LEU A 26 8.78 9.85 16.36
C LEU A 26 7.94 10.49 17.48
N GLY A 27 7.48 9.65 18.41
CA GLY A 27 6.68 10.07 19.56
C GLY A 27 5.18 10.07 19.34
N LEU A 28 4.70 9.72 18.14
CA LEU A 28 3.28 9.49 17.88
C LEU A 28 2.94 8.01 18.13
N ASP A 29 1.74 7.75 18.68
CA ASP A 29 1.20 6.40 18.84
C ASP A 29 0.65 5.90 17.49
N ILE A 30 1.55 5.33 16.68
CA ILE A 30 1.26 4.85 15.33
C ILE A 30 1.90 3.50 15.06
N THR A 31 1.30 2.75 14.14
CA THR A 31 1.87 1.53 13.56
C THR A 31 2.07 1.74 12.05
N ILE A 32 3.14 1.20 11.48
CA ILE A 32 3.39 1.25 10.03
C ILE A 32 3.35 -0.17 9.48
N GLU A 33 2.44 -0.42 8.56
CA GLU A 33 2.16 -1.73 7.99
C GLU A 33 2.59 -1.79 6.53
N HIS A 34 3.32 -2.86 6.17
CA HIS A 34 3.51 -3.23 4.76
C HIS A 34 2.26 -3.95 4.29
N VAL A 35 1.57 -3.38 3.29
CA VAL A 35 0.33 -3.92 2.74
C VAL A 35 0.44 -4.13 1.23
N GLY A 36 -0.67 -4.52 0.61
CA GLY A 36 -0.73 -4.78 -0.82
C GLY A 36 0.01 -6.06 -1.23
N SER A 37 0.19 -6.23 -2.55
CA SER A 37 0.78 -7.47 -3.09
C SER A 37 2.27 -7.63 -2.79
N THR A 38 3.01 -6.53 -2.65
CA THR A 38 4.46 -6.57 -2.40
C THR A 38 4.80 -7.03 -0.98
N ALA A 39 3.84 -6.98 -0.05
CA ALA A 39 3.95 -7.52 1.30
C ALA A 39 3.80 -9.06 1.35
N VAL A 40 3.37 -9.72 0.27
CA VAL A 40 3.14 -11.16 0.24
C VAL A 40 4.33 -11.86 -0.41
N THR A 41 5.12 -12.58 0.40
CA THR A 41 6.29 -13.33 -0.07
C THR A 41 5.92 -14.33 -1.17
N GLY A 42 6.65 -14.29 -2.29
CA GLY A 42 6.44 -15.17 -3.44
C GLY A 42 5.30 -14.77 -4.36
N LEU A 43 4.60 -13.66 -4.12
CA LEU A 43 3.52 -13.17 -4.97
C LEU A 43 4.02 -12.13 -5.99
N ALA A 44 3.80 -12.38 -7.29
CA ALA A 44 4.10 -11.41 -8.34
C ALA A 44 3.26 -10.14 -8.21
N ALA A 45 3.81 -8.96 -8.46
CA ALA A 45 3.13 -7.68 -8.22
C ALA A 45 3.60 -6.56 -9.15
N LYS A 46 2.89 -5.44 -9.15
CA LYS A 46 3.47 -4.17 -9.60
C LYS A 46 4.58 -3.80 -8.58
N PRO A 47 5.76 -3.34 -9.03
CA PRO A 47 6.87 -3.01 -8.13
C PRO A 47 6.65 -1.63 -7.49
N ILE A 48 5.60 -1.52 -6.68
CA ILE A 48 5.21 -0.35 -5.90
C ILE A 48 4.89 -0.83 -4.49
N ILE A 49 5.52 -0.24 -3.49
CA ILE A 49 5.27 -0.58 -2.08
C ILE A 49 3.97 0.10 -1.64
N ASP A 50 3.06 -0.64 -1.01
CA ASP A 50 1.85 -0.06 -0.40
C ASP A 50 2.03 -0.02 1.12
N ILE A 51 1.79 1.14 1.73
CA ILE A 51 2.06 1.38 3.16
C ILE A 51 0.85 2.01 3.81
N ASP A 52 0.44 1.46 4.95
CA ASP A 52 -0.57 2.04 5.83
C ASP A 52 0.10 2.53 7.12
N ILE A 53 -0.02 3.81 7.44
CA ILE A 53 0.22 4.36 8.78
C ILE A 53 -1.09 4.31 9.54
N VAL A 54 -1.12 3.60 10.66
CA VAL A 54 -2.32 3.36 11.47
C VAL A 54 -2.27 4.24 12.71
N TYR A 55 -3.38 4.91 13.03
CA TYR A 55 -3.54 5.72 14.23
C TYR A 55 -4.84 5.38 14.98
N ASN A 56 -4.83 5.47 16.31
CA ASN A 56 -6.01 5.18 17.14
C ASN A 56 -6.87 6.44 17.40
N ASP A 57 -6.23 7.57 17.67
CA ASP A 57 -6.93 8.80 18.06
C ASP A 57 -6.94 9.83 16.93
N SER A 58 -8.12 10.36 16.63
CA SER A 58 -8.33 11.36 15.56
C SER A 58 -7.50 12.63 15.76
N SER A 59 -7.14 13.00 16.99
CA SER A 59 -6.26 14.14 17.22
C SER A 59 -4.82 13.90 16.72
N THR A 60 -4.41 12.64 16.63
CA THR A 60 -3.09 12.21 16.11
C THR A 60 -2.98 12.45 14.61
N PHE A 61 -4.08 12.40 13.86
CA PHE A 61 -4.06 12.58 12.40
C PHE A 61 -3.45 13.93 11.98
N GLN A 62 -3.77 15.02 12.69
CA GLN A 62 -3.19 16.32 12.36
C GLN A 62 -1.68 16.35 12.62
N LEU A 63 -1.19 15.67 13.66
CA LEU A 63 0.24 15.56 13.94
C LEU A 63 0.96 14.76 12.85
N ILE A 64 0.39 13.61 12.45
CA ILE A 64 0.90 12.79 11.33
C ILE A 64 0.97 13.62 10.06
N LYS A 65 -0.10 14.35 9.73
CA LYS A 65 -0.17 15.19 8.54
C LYS A 65 0.94 16.24 8.53
N HIS A 66 1.17 16.96 9.63
CA HIS A 66 2.25 17.95 9.71
C HIS A 66 3.63 17.30 9.57
N ALA A 67 3.87 16.17 10.23
CA ALA A 67 5.12 15.44 10.13
C ALA A 67 5.39 14.96 8.69
N LEU A 68 4.40 14.36 8.02
CA LEU A 68 4.52 13.92 6.63
C LEU A 68 4.78 15.08 5.67
N VAL A 69 4.15 16.25 5.90
CA VAL A 69 4.42 17.46 5.10
C VAL A 69 5.86 17.92 5.25
N SER A 70 6.45 17.84 6.44
CA SER A 70 7.84 18.25 6.68
C SER A 70 8.87 17.42 5.89
N ILE A 71 8.51 16.18 5.52
CA ILE A 71 9.35 15.27 4.74
C ILE A 71 8.95 15.18 3.26
N GLY A 72 8.14 16.14 2.77
CA GLY A 72 7.82 16.28 1.35
C GLY A 72 6.57 15.50 0.88
N TYR A 73 5.69 15.07 1.78
CA TYR A 73 4.36 14.61 1.36
C TYR A 73 3.35 15.76 1.31
N PHE A 74 2.27 15.56 0.56
CA PHE A 74 1.07 16.36 0.67
C PHE A 74 -0.16 15.46 0.81
N HIS A 75 -1.15 15.96 1.56
CA HIS A 75 -2.41 15.28 1.78
C HIS A 75 -3.30 15.43 0.54
N ASN A 76 -3.64 14.31 -0.08
CA ASN A 76 -4.44 14.23 -1.31
C ASN A 76 -5.87 13.73 -1.06
N GLY A 77 -6.40 14.02 0.14
CA GLY A 77 -7.73 13.60 0.59
C GLY A 77 -7.89 12.08 0.70
N ASN A 78 -9.13 11.65 0.89
CA ASN A 78 -9.47 10.23 1.09
C ASN A 78 -9.83 9.50 -0.23
N GLN A 79 -9.96 10.25 -1.33
CA GLN A 79 -10.36 9.76 -2.66
C GLN A 79 -11.67 8.95 -2.66
N GLY A 80 -12.60 9.31 -1.78
CA GLY A 80 -13.89 8.63 -1.66
C GLY A 80 -13.88 7.36 -0.80
N ILE A 81 -12.77 7.05 -0.12
CA ILE A 81 -12.68 5.93 0.83
C ILE A 81 -12.53 6.49 2.23
N GLU A 82 -13.59 6.40 3.01
CA GLU A 82 -13.65 6.90 4.40
C GLU A 82 -12.53 6.29 5.26
N ASP A 83 -11.99 7.10 6.18
CA ASP A 83 -10.93 6.73 7.11
C ASP A 83 -9.65 6.17 6.48
N ARG A 84 -9.39 6.45 5.20
CA ARG A 84 -8.14 6.13 4.49
C ARG A 84 -7.64 7.32 3.69
N GLU A 85 -6.77 8.09 4.30
CA GLU A 85 -6.23 9.32 3.75
C GLU A 85 -5.02 9.04 2.85
N VAL A 86 -5.00 9.59 1.65
CA VAL A 86 -3.94 9.38 0.66
C VAL A 86 -2.89 10.47 0.77
N PHE A 87 -1.63 10.09 0.88
CA PHE A 87 -0.49 11.01 0.84
C PHE A 87 0.34 10.75 -0.42
N LYS A 88 0.70 11.82 -1.11
CA LYS A 88 1.56 11.79 -2.29
C LYS A 88 2.82 12.58 -2.02
N ARG A 89 3.95 12.18 -2.63
CA ARG A 89 5.17 12.98 -2.56
C ARG A 89 5.12 14.13 -3.56
N ASP A 90 5.59 15.27 -3.09
CA ASP A 90 6.08 16.36 -3.90
C ASP A 90 7.56 16.53 -3.56
N VAL A 91 8.43 16.67 -4.55
CA VAL A 91 9.89 16.60 -4.36
C VAL A 91 10.45 17.93 -3.81
N THR A 92 9.65 18.64 -3.01
CA THR A 92 10.02 19.90 -2.34
C THR A 92 11.00 19.67 -1.19
N SER A 93 11.07 18.45 -0.65
CA SER A 93 12.06 17.99 0.32
C SER A 93 12.66 16.67 -0.17
N HIS A 94 13.94 16.72 -0.58
CA HIS A 94 14.63 15.55 -1.13
C HIS A 94 15.01 14.58 -0.02
N LEU A 95 14.48 13.36 -0.13
CA LEU A 95 14.83 12.23 0.73
C LEU A 95 15.02 11.03 -0.18
N GLU A 96 16.29 10.66 -0.40
CA GLU A 96 16.71 9.68 -1.41
C GLU A 96 15.87 8.40 -1.39
N VAL A 97 15.68 7.81 -0.20
CA VAL A 97 14.87 6.60 -0.02
C VAL A 97 13.44 6.78 -0.53
N LEU A 98 12.79 7.88 -0.14
CA LEU A 98 11.40 8.16 -0.48
C LEU A 98 11.23 8.61 -1.94
N ASP A 99 12.27 9.20 -2.54
CA ASP A 99 12.27 9.65 -3.93
C ASP A 99 12.59 8.52 -4.93
N MET A 100 13.45 7.56 -4.52
CA MET A 100 13.85 6.46 -5.38
C MET A 100 12.88 5.27 -5.33
N ILE A 101 12.34 4.96 -4.16
CA ILE A 101 11.48 3.78 -3.99
C ILE A 101 10.04 4.20 -4.29
N LYS A 102 9.45 3.65 -5.36
CA LYS A 102 8.05 3.89 -5.70
C LYS A 102 7.14 3.28 -4.64
N HIS A 103 6.27 4.09 -4.06
CA HIS A 103 5.33 3.66 -3.04
C HIS A 103 4.02 4.46 -3.07
N HIS A 104 2.97 3.86 -2.50
CA HIS A 104 1.77 4.55 -2.07
C HIS A 104 1.80 4.65 -0.55
N LEU A 105 1.35 5.79 -0.03
CA LEU A 105 1.24 6.03 1.39
C LEU A 105 -0.20 6.36 1.75
N TYR A 106 -0.74 5.60 2.69
CA TYR A 106 -2.05 5.79 3.27
C TYR A 106 -1.93 6.05 4.77
N VAL A 107 -2.82 6.86 5.31
CA VAL A 107 -2.97 7.08 6.76
C VAL A 107 -4.39 6.67 7.13
N CYS A 108 -4.50 5.65 7.96
CA CYS A 108 -5.75 4.96 8.26
C CYS A 108 -6.07 5.06 9.76
N SER A 109 -7.33 5.32 10.09
CA SER A 109 -7.82 5.04 11.45
C SER A 109 -7.70 3.54 11.73
N ALA A 110 -7.40 3.15 12.97
CA ALA A 110 -7.33 1.75 13.40
C ALA A 110 -8.64 0.97 13.12
N ASP A 111 -9.77 1.68 13.09
CA ASP A 111 -11.08 1.08 12.80
C ASP A 111 -11.45 1.06 11.30
N SER A 112 -10.62 1.66 10.45
CA SER A 112 -10.86 1.82 9.01
C SER A 112 -11.17 0.48 8.34
N PRO A 113 -12.32 0.36 7.64
CA PRO A 113 -12.63 -0.81 6.82
C PRO A 113 -11.57 -1.08 5.75
N ALA A 114 -10.93 -0.02 5.22
CA ALA A 114 -9.89 -0.15 4.21
C ALA A 114 -8.60 -0.78 4.79
N LEU A 115 -8.19 -0.37 6.00
CA LEU A 115 -7.08 -0.99 6.72
C LEU A 115 -7.36 -2.47 6.98
N LYS A 116 -8.52 -2.77 7.57
CA LYS A 116 -8.96 -4.16 7.82
C LYS A 116 -8.94 -4.97 6.52
N ARG A 117 -9.35 -4.34 5.41
CA ARG A 117 -9.30 -4.96 4.09
C ARG A 117 -7.87 -5.31 3.68
N HIS A 118 -6.95 -4.35 3.76
CA HIS A 118 -5.55 -4.56 3.43
C HIS A 118 -4.90 -5.69 4.25
N LEU A 119 -5.10 -5.68 5.57
CA LEU A 119 -4.52 -6.66 6.48
C LEU A 119 -5.05 -8.08 6.25
N ILE A 120 -6.39 -8.25 6.19
CA ILE A 120 -7.01 -9.56 5.94
C ILE A 120 -6.55 -10.11 4.59
N THR A 121 -6.52 -9.29 3.54
CA THR A 121 -6.05 -9.74 2.21
C THR A 121 -4.60 -10.21 2.27
N ARG A 122 -3.70 -9.41 2.85
CA ARG A 122 -2.28 -9.73 2.97
C ARG A 122 -2.08 -11.03 3.74
N ASP A 123 -2.69 -11.14 4.91
CA ASP A 123 -2.47 -12.25 5.83
C ASP A 123 -3.12 -13.52 5.32
N TYR A 124 -4.29 -13.42 4.65
CA TYR A 124 -4.91 -14.56 3.99
C TYR A 124 -4.01 -15.11 2.87
N LEU A 125 -3.51 -14.25 1.98
CA LEU A 125 -2.66 -14.66 0.87
C LEU A 125 -1.30 -15.21 1.34
N ARG A 126 -0.76 -14.73 2.45
CA ARG A 126 0.47 -15.28 3.06
C ARG A 126 0.26 -16.71 3.59
N ASN A 127 -0.94 -17.03 4.07
CA ASN A 127 -1.23 -18.32 4.71
C ASN A 127 -1.94 -19.32 3.78
N ASN A 128 -2.31 -18.94 2.55
CA ASN A 128 -3.06 -19.78 1.62
C ASN A 128 -2.40 -19.83 0.23
N GLU A 129 -1.62 -20.87 -0.03
CA GLU A 129 -0.91 -21.05 -1.31
C GLU A 129 -1.85 -21.09 -2.52
N TRP A 130 -3.00 -21.76 -2.40
CA TRP A 130 -4.00 -21.82 -3.48
C TRP A 130 -4.53 -20.43 -3.83
N ALA A 131 -4.85 -19.62 -2.81
CA ALA A 131 -5.39 -18.29 -2.99
C ALA A 131 -4.34 -17.34 -3.57
N LYS A 132 -3.08 -17.48 -3.12
CA LYS A 132 -1.94 -16.75 -3.67
C LYS A 132 -1.74 -17.06 -5.15
N ALA A 133 -1.81 -18.34 -5.54
CA ALA A 133 -1.67 -18.77 -6.93
C ALA A 133 -2.82 -18.26 -7.82
N GLU A 134 -4.07 -18.38 -7.37
CA GLU A 134 -5.24 -17.86 -8.10
C GLU A 134 -5.17 -16.34 -8.26
N TYR A 135 -4.86 -15.63 -7.17
CA TYR A 135 -4.70 -14.19 -7.19
C TYR A 135 -3.57 -13.72 -8.12
N GLN A 136 -2.46 -14.47 -8.15
CA GLN A 136 -1.36 -14.21 -9.06
C GLN A 136 -1.80 -14.37 -10.52
N GLN A 137 -2.48 -15.47 -10.85
CA GLN A 137 -2.93 -15.73 -12.21
C GLN A 137 -3.91 -14.64 -12.70
N MET A 138 -4.88 -14.27 -11.85
CA MET A 138 -5.80 -13.18 -12.16
C MET A 138 -5.05 -11.89 -12.50
N LYS A 139 -3.99 -11.55 -11.77
CA LYS A 139 -3.20 -10.34 -12.06
C LYS A 139 -2.46 -10.41 -13.41
N TYR A 140 -1.96 -11.58 -13.80
CA TYR A 140 -1.35 -11.74 -15.12
C TYR A 140 -2.38 -11.59 -16.23
N ASP A 141 -3.51 -12.29 -16.14
CA ASP A 141 -4.58 -12.23 -17.14
C ASP A 141 -5.13 -10.80 -17.30
N LEU A 142 -5.29 -10.08 -16.18
CA LEU A 142 -5.75 -8.69 -16.19
C LEU A 142 -4.71 -7.75 -16.79
N ALA A 143 -3.42 -7.97 -16.55
CA ALA A 143 -2.35 -7.18 -17.16
C ALA A 143 -2.29 -7.39 -18.68
N GLU A 144 -2.51 -8.61 -19.16
CA GLU A 144 -2.64 -8.90 -20.59
C GLU A 144 -3.88 -8.26 -21.20
N LYS A 145 -5.06 -8.42 -20.58
CA LYS A 145 -6.31 -7.79 -21.02
C LYS A 145 -6.22 -6.27 -21.05
N ALA A 146 -5.48 -5.67 -20.13
CA ALA A 146 -5.23 -4.23 -20.10
C ALA A 146 -4.23 -3.75 -21.16
N GLY A 147 -3.62 -4.65 -21.95
CA GLY A 147 -2.55 -4.27 -22.86
C GLY A 147 -1.33 -3.70 -22.13
N GLN A 148 -1.11 -4.12 -20.88
CA GLN A 148 -0.10 -3.57 -19.96
C GLN A 148 -0.31 -2.10 -19.57
N ASP A 149 -1.46 -1.49 -19.90
CA ASP A 149 -1.79 -0.13 -19.46
C ASP A 149 -2.14 -0.10 -17.97
N GLN A 150 -1.47 0.80 -17.23
CA GLN A 150 -1.62 0.87 -15.78
C GLN A 150 -3.02 1.32 -15.33
N LYS A 151 -3.66 2.24 -16.05
CA LYS A 151 -4.97 2.78 -15.68
C LYS A 151 -6.06 1.77 -15.99
N VAL A 152 -6.02 1.16 -17.17
CA VAL A 152 -6.94 0.10 -17.56
C VAL A 152 -6.81 -1.10 -16.62
N TYR A 153 -5.57 -1.48 -16.27
CA TYR A 153 -5.33 -2.55 -15.30
C TYR A 153 -5.93 -2.24 -13.92
N ALA A 154 -5.74 -1.02 -13.40
CA ALA A 154 -6.28 -0.65 -12.09
C ALA A 154 -7.81 -0.77 -12.07
N TYR A 155 -8.49 -0.26 -13.10
CA TYR A 155 -9.93 -0.39 -13.26
C TYR A 155 -10.38 -1.86 -13.35
N LEU A 156 -9.77 -2.65 -14.24
CA LEU A 156 -10.13 -4.07 -14.38
C LEU A 156 -9.86 -4.87 -13.10
N LYS A 157 -8.82 -4.51 -12.35
CA LYS A 157 -8.49 -5.14 -11.07
C LYS A 157 -9.59 -4.87 -10.05
N GLU A 158 -10.03 -3.63 -9.88
CA GLU A 158 -11.13 -3.33 -8.95
C GLU A 158 -12.38 -4.17 -9.23
N GLU A 159 -12.78 -4.28 -10.49
CA GLU A 159 -13.96 -5.07 -10.89
C GLU A 159 -13.76 -6.59 -10.69
N CYS A 160 -12.62 -7.13 -11.11
CA CYS A 160 -12.44 -8.58 -11.21
C CYS A 160 -11.86 -9.22 -9.94
N VAL A 161 -11.00 -8.49 -9.21
CA VAL A 161 -10.29 -9.03 -8.04
C VAL A 161 -11.09 -8.84 -6.76
N ASN A 162 -11.87 -7.75 -6.63
CA ASN A 162 -12.61 -7.50 -5.39
C ASN A 162 -13.52 -8.67 -5.00
N PRO A 163 -14.32 -9.27 -5.91
CA PRO A 163 -15.16 -10.42 -5.55
C PRO A 163 -14.38 -11.65 -5.09
N PHE A 164 -13.11 -11.79 -5.48
CA PHE A 164 -12.24 -12.86 -5.00
C PHE A 164 -11.72 -12.55 -3.60
N ILE A 165 -11.23 -11.33 -3.37
CA ILE A 165 -10.77 -10.86 -2.06
C ILE A 165 -11.90 -10.86 -1.04
N ASP A 166 -13.12 -10.52 -1.45
CA ASP A 166 -14.30 -10.44 -0.59
C ASP A 166 -14.66 -11.80 0.03
N ARG A 167 -14.17 -12.92 -0.51
CA ARG A 167 -14.34 -14.26 0.07
C ARG A 167 -13.53 -14.49 1.34
N PHE A 168 -12.58 -13.60 1.66
CA PHE A 168 -11.74 -13.70 2.85
C PHE A 168 -12.39 -13.06 4.09
N TYR A 169 -13.53 -12.37 3.92
CA TYR A 169 -14.35 -11.72 4.95
C TYR A 169 -15.59 -12.57 5.24
#